data_AF-A4URL8-F1
#
_entry.id   AF-A4URL8-F1
#
_cell.length_a   1.000
_cell.length_b   1.000
_cell.length_c   1.000
_cell.angle_alpha   90.00
_cell.angle_beta   90.00
_cell.angle_gamma   90.00
#
_symmetry.space_group_name_H-M   'P 1'
#
loop_
_entity.id
_entity.type
_entity.pdbx_description
1 polymer ?
#
loop_
_entity_poly.entity_id
_entity_poly.type
_entity_poly.pdbx_seq_one_letter_code
_entity_poly.pdbx_strand_id
1 'polypeptide(L)'
;EAGLGELSRMGYLMTKEFGPRVRLSAVTTDLPLIPDKPVDIGVEGFCRICKKCAATCPSRSIPNGDQVTVNGILRWKLNAETCFEYWRKIGTDCGICMRTCPWSHARTFPHRLIVAMITRNALARRLFSLIDDIFGYG
;
A
#
# COMPACT_ATOMS: atom_id res chain seq x y z
N GLU A 1 1.98 -7.95 12.55
CA GLU A 1 3.00 -8.15 13.60
C GLU A 1 4.16 -9.01 13.16
N ALA A 2 3.94 -10.10 12.42
CA ALA A 2 4.97 -11.00 11.89
C ALA A 2 5.94 -10.42 10.82
N GLY A 3 6.24 -9.12 10.84
CA GLY A 3 7.30 -8.51 10.02
C GLY A 3 7.13 -8.49 8.50
N LEU A 4 5.97 -8.91 7.97
CA LEU A 4 5.77 -9.03 6.51
C LEU A 4 5.72 -7.68 5.76
N GLY A 5 5.38 -6.59 6.45
CA GLY A 5 5.22 -5.28 5.83
C GLY A 5 4.49 -4.27 6.70
N GLU A 6 4.06 -3.17 6.09
CA GLU A 6 3.37 -2.05 6.74
C GLU A 6 1.99 -1.78 6.15
N LEU A 7 1.11 -1.14 6.93
CA LEU A 7 -0.22 -0.76 6.45
C LEU A 7 -0.14 0.46 5.52
N SER A 8 -0.74 0.36 4.33
CA SER A 8 -0.76 1.44 3.35
C SER A 8 -2.08 2.24 3.33
N ARG A 9 -2.10 3.37 2.60
CA ARG A 9 -3.32 4.18 2.39
C ARG A 9 -4.49 3.40 1.81
N MET A 10 -4.23 2.44 0.93
CA MET A 10 -5.29 1.60 0.33
C MET A 10 -5.73 0.45 1.24
N GLY A 11 -5.25 0.39 2.48
CA GLY A 11 -5.64 -0.62 3.47
C GLY A 11 -5.01 -1.99 3.30
N TYR A 12 -4.17 -2.18 2.27
CA TYR A 12 -3.41 -3.41 2.07
C TYR A 12 -2.06 -3.37 2.78
N LEU A 13 -1.58 -4.55 3.14
CA LEU A 13 -0.21 -4.75 3.59
C LEU A 13 0.74 -4.46 2.44
N MET A 14 1.69 -3.57 2.68
CA MET A 14 2.75 -3.21 1.77
C MET A 14 3.99 -3.99 2.13
N THR A 15 4.39 -4.93 1.27
CA THR A 15 5.63 -5.69 1.44
C THR A 15 6.77 -4.96 0.75
N LYS A 16 7.99 -5.11 1.28
CA LYS A 16 9.19 -4.59 0.62
C LYS A 16 9.39 -5.20 -0.77
N GLU A 17 8.93 -6.43 -0.96
CA GLU A 17 9.24 -7.24 -2.13
C GLU A 17 8.30 -7.08 -3.30
N PHE A 18 7.00 -7.09 -3.04
CA PHE A 18 5.99 -7.12 -4.07
C PHE A 18 5.03 -5.93 -3.99
N GLY A 19 5.29 -5.00 -3.06
CA GLY A 19 4.38 -3.93 -2.73
C GLY A 19 3.07 -4.52 -2.18
N PRO A 20 1.91 -4.04 -2.64
CA PRO A 20 0.61 -4.54 -2.22
C PRO A 20 0.17 -5.81 -2.98
N ARG A 21 0.97 -6.31 -3.93
CA ARG A 21 0.60 -7.45 -4.80
C ARG A 21 0.88 -8.81 -4.15
N VAL A 22 0.39 -9.00 -2.94
CA VAL A 22 0.53 -10.24 -2.17
C VAL A 22 -0.82 -10.61 -1.59
N ARG A 23 -1.22 -11.88 -1.72
CA ARG A 23 -2.36 -12.44 -0.99
C ARG A 23 -1.84 -13.10 0.28
N LEU A 24 -2.46 -12.77 1.40
CA LEU A 24 -2.06 -13.27 2.71
C LEU A 24 -2.92 -14.47 3.09
N SER A 25 -2.29 -15.42 3.76
CA SER A 25 -2.94 -16.52 4.46
C SER A 25 -2.26 -16.69 5.81
N ALA A 26 -2.96 -17.25 6.79
CA ALA A 26 -2.44 -17.49 8.12
C ALA A 26 -2.79 -18.91 8.57
N VAL A 27 -1.86 -19.54 9.29
CA VAL A 27 -2.07 -20.81 9.99
C VAL A 27 -1.79 -20.56 11.46
N THR A 28 -2.74 -20.95 12.31
CA THR A 28 -2.58 -20.90 13.76
C THR A 28 -2.14 -22.27 14.27
N THR A 29 -1.21 -22.29 15.22
CA THR A 29 -0.69 -23.53 15.81
C THR A 29 -0.22 -23.26 17.23
N ASP A 30 -0.27 -24.30 18.08
CA ASP A 30 0.30 -24.28 19.43
C ASP A 30 1.79 -24.64 19.45
N LEU A 31 2.39 -24.91 18.29
CA LEU A 31 3.83 -25.15 18.18
C LEU A 31 4.60 -23.95 18.74
N PRO A 32 5.53 -24.14 19.69
CA PRO A 32 6.37 -23.05 20.17
C PRO A 32 7.27 -22.53 19.05
N LEU A 33 7.04 -21.29 18.62
CA LEU A 33 7.81 -20.59 17.58
C LEU A 33 8.36 -19.27 18.13
N ILE A 34 9.49 -18.82 17.57
CA ILE A 34 10.05 -17.51 17.88
C ILE A 34 9.33 -16.46 17.02
N PRO A 35 8.64 -15.46 17.61
CA PRO A 35 7.94 -14.44 16.83
C PRO A 35 8.90 -13.51 16.09
N ASP A 36 8.57 -13.19 14.84
CA ASP A 36 9.22 -12.12 14.10
C ASP A 36 8.87 -10.73 14.66
N LYS A 37 9.72 -9.75 14.34
CA LYS A 37 9.50 -8.35 14.72
C LYS A 37 8.77 -7.58 13.62
N PRO A 38 7.93 -6.59 13.97
CA PRO A 38 7.41 -5.63 13.01
C PRO A 38 8.53 -4.91 12.24
N VAL A 39 8.22 -4.45 11.03
CA VAL A 39 9.15 -3.73 10.16
C VAL A 39 8.65 -2.32 9.90
N ASP A 40 9.58 -1.36 9.79
CA ASP A 40 9.35 -0.04 9.24
C ASP A 40 10.12 0.06 7.92
N ILE A 41 9.38 0.17 6.81
CA ILE A 41 9.89 0.31 5.46
C ILE A 41 9.49 1.68 4.85
N GLY A 42 9.06 2.63 5.69
CA GLY A 42 8.75 4.00 5.31
C GLY A 42 7.43 4.16 4.54
N VAL A 43 6.53 3.19 4.60
CA VAL A 43 5.29 3.20 3.80
C VAL A 43 4.33 4.28 4.25
N GLU A 44 4.23 4.53 5.56
CA GLU A 44 3.36 5.58 6.07
C GLU A 44 3.79 6.95 5.53
N GLY A 45 5.09 7.27 5.68
CA GLY A 45 5.65 8.53 5.19
C GLY A 45 5.50 8.70 3.68
N PHE A 46 5.65 7.61 2.91
CA PHE A 46 5.40 7.64 1.46
C PHE A 46 3.91 7.87 1.14
N CYS A 47 3.01 7.15 1.81
CA CYS A 47 1.56 7.23 1.60
C CYS A 47 0.96 8.59 1.97
N ARG A 48 1.54 9.30 2.94
CA ARG A 48 1.17 10.68 3.30
C ARG A 48 1.37 11.65 2.12
N ILE A 49 2.41 11.42 1.31
CA ILE A 49 2.77 12.26 0.17
C ILE A 49 2.05 11.80 -1.11
N CYS A 50 2.15 10.51 -1.45
CA CYS A 50 1.83 10.01 -2.78
C CYS A 50 0.35 10.15 -3.17
N LYS A 51 -0.58 9.66 -2.34
CA LYS A 51 -2.05 9.72 -2.55
C LYS A 51 -2.58 9.17 -3.89
N LYS A 52 -1.75 8.62 -4.78
CA LYS A 52 -2.11 8.17 -6.14
C LYS A 52 -3.28 7.20 -6.17
N CYS A 53 -3.29 6.19 -5.28
CA CYS A 53 -4.39 5.23 -5.19
C CYS A 53 -5.74 5.87 -4.81
N ALA A 54 -5.74 6.97 -4.04
CA ALA A 54 -6.95 7.70 -3.69
C ALA A 54 -7.44 8.55 -4.86
N ALA A 55 -6.52 9.13 -5.63
CA ALA A 55 -6.85 9.91 -6.83
C ALA A 55 -7.43 9.05 -7.96
N THR A 56 -6.95 7.82 -8.13
CA THR A 56 -7.35 6.92 -9.24
C THR A 56 -8.51 5.97 -8.89
N CYS A 57 -8.93 5.90 -7.62
CA CYS A 57 -10.01 5.01 -7.19
C CYS A 57 -11.35 5.42 -7.83
N PRO A 58 -11.97 4.57 -8.69
CA PRO A 58 -13.20 4.94 -9.39
C PRO A 58 -14.39 5.19 -8.46
N SER A 59 -14.45 4.48 -7.34
CA SER A 59 -15.49 4.58 -6.32
C SER A 59 -15.18 5.61 -5.23
N ARG A 60 -14.02 6.27 -5.28
CA ARG A 60 -13.55 7.22 -4.25
C ARG A 60 -13.56 6.66 -2.83
N SER A 61 -13.38 5.34 -2.71
CA SER A 61 -13.44 4.62 -1.43
C SER A 61 -12.21 4.80 -0.55
N ILE A 62 -11.10 5.26 -1.14
CA ILE A 62 -9.82 5.47 -0.45
C ILE A 62 -9.73 6.95 -0.03
N PRO A 63 -9.48 7.27 1.25
CA PRO A 63 -9.46 8.66 1.71
C PRO A 63 -8.21 9.40 1.21
N ASN A 64 -8.41 10.66 0.80
CA ASN A 64 -7.33 11.61 0.46
C ASN A 64 -6.72 12.30 1.70
N GLY A 65 -7.47 12.30 2.81
CA GLY A 65 -7.08 12.92 4.08
C GLY A 65 -6.07 12.12 4.90
N ASP A 66 -5.95 12.50 6.17
CA ASP A 66 -5.09 11.85 7.14
C ASP A 66 -5.68 10.55 7.67
N GLN A 67 -4.86 9.81 8.42
CA GLN A 67 -5.32 8.62 9.11
C GLN A 67 -6.30 8.99 10.23
N VAL A 68 -7.20 8.07 10.53
CA VAL A 68 -8.16 8.18 11.63
C VAL A 68 -8.02 6.96 12.52
N THR A 69 -8.30 7.12 13.81
CA THR A 69 -8.30 6.01 14.76
C THR A 69 -9.59 5.23 14.62
N VAL A 70 -9.49 3.95 14.25
CA VAL A 70 -10.63 3.03 14.14
C VAL A 70 -10.31 1.77 14.92
N ASN A 71 -11.15 1.43 15.90
CA ASN A 71 -10.94 0.30 16.81
C ASN A 71 -9.56 0.35 17.50
N GLY A 72 -9.14 1.55 17.93
CA GLY A 72 -7.84 1.76 18.58
C GLY A 72 -6.63 1.79 17.64
N ILE A 73 -6.80 1.57 16.34
CA ILE A 73 -5.71 1.52 15.36
C ILE A 73 -5.76 2.76 14.46
N LEU A 74 -4.66 3.49 14.37
CA LEU A 74 -4.50 4.61 13.44
C LEU A 74 -4.32 4.08 12.01
N ARG A 75 -5.25 4.40 11.11
CA ARG A 75 -5.19 3.96 9.71
C ARG A 75 -5.97 4.86 8.76
N TRP A 76 -5.69 4.76 7.47
CA TRP A 76 -6.58 5.29 6.44
C TRP A 76 -7.82 4.39 6.35
N LYS A 77 -8.96 4.86 6.87
CA LYS A 77 -10.21 4.09 6.85
C LYS A 77 -10.86 4.20 5.47
N LEU A 78 -10.89 3.09 4.76
CA LEU A 78 -11.59 2.95 3.49
C LEU A 78 -13.09 2.78 3.72
N ASN A 79 -13.88 3.27 2.76
CA ASN A 79 -15.28 2.93 2.65
C ASN A 79 -15.41 1.60 1.86
N ALA A 80 -15.54 0.48 2.58
CA ALA A 80 -15.63 -0.85 1.99
C ALA A 80 -16.91 -1.06 1.18
N GLU A 81 -18.02 -0.41 1.57
CA GLU A 81 -19.32 -0.53 0.91
C GLU A 81 -19.27 0.03 -0.51
N THR A 82 -18.81 1.26 -0.68
CA THR A 82 -18.64 1.89 -2.00
C THR A 82 -17.62 1.16 -2.89
N CYS A 83 -16.59 0.54 -2.29
CA CYS A 83 -15.62 -0.27 -3.03
C CYS A 83 -16.30 -1.53 -3.57
N PHE A 84 -17.06 -2.23 -2.72
CA PHE A 84 -17.78 -3.44 -3.08
C PHE A 84 -18.94 -3.17 -4.05
N GLU A 85 -19.63 -2.05 -3.91
CA GLU A 85 -20.61 -1.57 -4.90
C GLU A 85 -20.01 -1.43 -6.29
N TYR A 86 -18.78 -0.92 -6.39
CA TYR A 86 -18.10 -0.81 -7.67
C TYR A 86 -17.76 -2.18 -8.27
N TRP A 87 -17.35 -3.15 -7.45
CA TRP A 87 -17.12 -4.53 -7.92
C TRP A 87 -18.39 -5.12 -8.53
N ARG A 88 -19.53 -4.92 -7.87
CA ARG A 88 -20.85 -5.36 -8.39
C ARG A 88 -21.21 -4.68 -9.71
N LYS A 89 -20.82 -3.41 -9.91
CA LYS A 89 -21.08 -2.68 -11.17
C LYS A 89 -20.21 -3.17 -12.33
N ILE A 90 -18.94 -3.49 -12.08
CA ILE A 90 -18.02 -3.94 -13.14
C ILE A 90 -18.07 -5.46 -13.37
N GLY A 91 -18.71 -6.21 -12.48
CA GLY A 91 -18.87 -7.67 -12.59
C GLY A 91 -17.58 -8.47 -12.32
N THR A 92 -16.56 -7.86 -11.73
CA THR A 92 -15.26 -8.49 -11.44
C THR A 92 -14.55 -7.79 -10.28
N ASP A 93 -13.40 -8.31 -9.87
CA ASP A 93 -12.51 -7.68 -8.90
C ASP A 93 -11.85 -6.43 -9.53
N CYS A 94 -11.82 -5.31 -8.81
CA CYS A 94 -11.27 -4.06 -9.33
C CYS A 94 -9.74 -4.01 -9.38
N GLY A 95 -9.08 -3.89 -8.22
CA GLY A 95 -7.61 -3.90 -8.12
C GLY A 95 -6.84 -2.68 -8.66
N ILE A 96 -7.51 -1.63 -9.14
CA ILE A 96 -6.85 -0.42 -9.69
C ILE A 96 -5.89 0.24 -8.69
N CYS A 97 -6.26 0.25 -7.40
CA CYS A 97 -5.41 0.79 -6.34
C CYS A 97 -4.08 0.03 -6.20
N MET A 98 -4.08 -1.29 -6.41
CA MET A 98 -2.85 -2.08 -6.41
C MET A 98 -2.03 -1.79 -7.67
N ARG A 99 -2.68 -1.77 -8.83
CA ARG A 99 -2.00 -1.56 -10.12
C ARG A 99 -1.25 -0.23 -10.18
N THR A 100 -1.90 0.85 -9.77
CA THR A 100 -1.37 2.23 -9.86
C THR A 100 -0.32 2.56 -8.80
N CYS A 101 -0.09 1.66 -7.83
CA CYS A 101 0.82 1.96 -6.73
C CYS A 101 2.28 2.01 -7.22
N PRO A 102 3.08 3.03 -6.85
CA PRO A 102 4.51 3.08 -7.21
C PRO A 102 5.34 1.87 -6.69
N TRP A 103 4.85 1.22 -5.63
CA TRP A 103 5.45 0.01 -5.07
C TRP A 103 5.11 -1.26 -5.87
N SER A 104 4.17 -1.17 -6.81
CA SER A 104 3.71 -2.28 -7.65
C SER A 104 4.45 -2.38 -8.99
N HIS A 105 5.52 -1.63 -9.24
CA HIS A 105 6.26 -1.81 -10.50
C HIS A 105 7.03 -3.13 -10.52
N ALA A 106 7.40 -3.57 -11.72
CA ALA A 106 8.24 -4.75 -11.89
C ALA A 106 9.57 -4.56 -11.15
N ARG A 107 10.05 -5.61 -10.48
CA ARG A 107 11.22 -5.57 -9.59
C ARG A 107 12.56 -5.58 -10.35
N THR A 108 12.67 -4.71 -11.35
CA THR A 108 13.89 -4.43 -12.09
C THR A 108 14.93 -3.76 -11.19
N PHE A 109 16.20 -3.77 -11.61
CA PHE A 109 17.29 -3.15 -10.85
C PHE A 109 17.00 -1.68 -10.48
N PRO A 110 16.52 -0.81 -11.40
CA PRO A 110 16.17 0.58 -11.06
C PRO A 110 15.07 0.66 -9.99
N HIS A 111 14.01 -0.15 -10.09
CA HIS A 111 12.92 -0.11 -9.12
C HIS A 111 13.37 -0.54 -7.72
N ARG A 112 14.23 -1.55 -7.62
CA ARG A 112 14.81 -1.99 -6.33
C ARG A 112 15.60 -0.87 -5.66
N LEU A 113 16.39 -0.12 -6.45
CA LEU A 113 17.15 1.01 -5.93
C LEU A 113 16.22 2.13 -5.44
N ILE A 114 15.16 2.43 -6.21
CA ILE A 114 14.14 3.41 -5.83
C ILE A 114 13.49 3.04 -4.49
N VAL A 115 13.03 1.79 -4.33
CA VAL A 115 12.43 1.31 -3.07
C VAL A 115 13.44 1.40 -1.92
N ALA A 116 14.70 1.03 -2.13
CA ALA A 116 15.75 1.15 -1.12
C ALA A 116 16.00 2.61 -0.70
N MET A 117 15.88 3.58 -1.61
CA MET A 117 16.01 5.01 -1.29
C MET A 117 14.78 5.56 -0.58
N ILE A 118 13.57 5.22 -1.03
CA ILE A 118 12.29 5.67 -0.46
C ILE A 118 12.12 5.21 0.99
N THR A 119 12.58 4.00 1.31
CA THR A 119 12.52 3.46 2.68
C THR A 119 13.33 4.32 3.66
N ARG A 120 14.46 4.89 3.22
CA ARG A 120 15.41 5.61 4.09
C ARG A 120 15.34 7.14 4.04
N ASN A 121 14.82 7.73 2.96
CA ASN A 121 14.96 9.18 2.72
C ASN A 121 13.63 9.86 2.37
N ALA A 122 13.25 10.88 3.15
CA ALA A 122 12.00 11.62 2.96
C ALA A 122 11.96 12.48 1.67
N LEU A 123 13.10 13.02 1.22
CA LEU A 123 13.19 13.76 -0.04
C LEU A 123 12.99 12.83 -1.24
N ALA A 124 13.58 11.63 -1.17
CA ALA A 124 13.38 10.60 -2.18
C ALA A 124 11.89 10.23 -2.32
N ARG A 125 11.14 10.14 -1.21
CA ARG A 125 9.68 9.89 -1.24
C ARG A 125 8.93 10.91 -2.09
N ARG A 126 9.26 12.20 -1.96
CA ARG A 126 8.64 13.28 -2.75
C ARG A 126 9.05 13.20 -4.22
N LEU A 127 10.35 13.10 -4.48
CA LEU A 127 10.88 13.06 -5.83
C LEU A 127 10.30 11.88 -6.62
N PHE A 128 10.35 10.68 -6.06
CA PHE A 128 9.89 9.49 -6.76
C PHE A 128 8.38 9.42 -6.91
N SER A 129 7.60 10.04 -6.00
CA SER A 129 6.16 10.20 -6.22
C SER A 129 5.86 11.05 -7.46
N LEU A 130 6.58 12.16 -7.65
CA LEU A 130 6.39 13.04 -8.80
C LEU A 130 6.86 12.39 -10.10
N ILE A 131 8.01 11.71 -10.05
CA ILE A 131 8.53 10.94 -11.20
C ILE A 131 7.50 9.89 -11.63
N ASP A 132 6.91 9.15 -10.68
CA ASP A 132 5.91 8.12 -10.98
C ASP A 132 4.66 8.68 -11.69
N ASP A 133 4.27 9.92 -11.36
CA ASP A 133 3.16 10.62 -12.02
C ASP A 133 3.54 11.08 -13.43
N ILE A 134 4.77 11.57 -13.64
CA ILE A 134 5.26 12.04 -14.95
C ILE A 134 5.44 10.89 -15.94
N PHE A 135 6.03 9.78 -15.50
CA PHE A 135 6.30 8.64 -16.38
C PHE A 135 5.07 7.77 -16.65
N GLY A 136 3.90 8.16 -16.14
CA GLY A 136 2.62 7.61 -16.58
C GLY A 136 2.48 6.10 -16.39
N TYR A 137 3.18 5.51 -15.43
CA TYR A 137 2.94 4.11 -15.09
C TYR A 137 1.57 4.01 -14.37
N GLY A 138 0.54 3.74 -15.17
CA GLY A 138 -0.87 3.54 -14.78
C GLY A 138 -1.35 2.11 -14.99
#